data_AF-A0A316DXV2-F1
#
_entry.id   AF-A0A316DXV2-F1
#
_cell.length_a   1.000
_cell.length_b   1.000
_cell.length_c   1.000
_cell.angle_alpha   90.00
_cell.angle_beta   90.00
_cell.angle_gamma   90.00
#
_symmetry.space_group_name_H-M   'P 1'
#
loop_
_entity.id
_entity.type
_entity.pdbx_description
1 polymer ?
#
loop_
_entity_poly.entity_id
_entity_poly.type
_entity_poly.pdbx_seq_one_letter_code
_entity_poly.pdbx_strand_id
1 'polypeptide(L)'
;MFTDIAKLSCGAYEQHDNCIEIFTNLYNVICNFEDRILELPHEDDETIRLLGPFYGRSLLENVCTTIVGRFDPFRILFVGEVQKQDSFGIASRSKSAIQWFGDIYEKGLENAELVPEKMWSSNKDFGKVGRGLLGDYYGELYWRPAFVSLLDDTNDYIGKPYLSDEIRSIPPEHFVKQTREGLSKLYSKLSKGVHSELVIRSELVFDRPTVLLLMSEVMQYCALLSLLSHKVKTTIGAMEFEDAVKRYDSIMERSERYGG
;
A
#
# COMPACT_ATOMS: atom_id res chain seq x y z
N MET A 1 20.12 5.28 -7.94
CA MET A 1 18.66 5.35 -7.91
C MET A 1 18.13 4.06 -7.34
N PHE A 2 17.45 4.15 -6.21
CA PHE A 2 16.81 3.00 -5.57
C PHE A 2 15.38 2.90 -6.09
N THR A 3 14.94 1.71 -6.46
CA THR A 3 13.65 1.53 -7.13
C THR A 3 12.95 0.26 -6.65
N ASP A 4 13.28 -0.23 -5.46
CA ASP A 4 12.81 -1.55 -5.04
C ASP A 4 11.37 -1.51 -4.58
N ILE A 5 10.89 -0.42 -3.96
CA ILE A 5 9.46 -0.24 -3.65
C ILE A 5 8.68 -0.15 -4.96
N ALA A 6 9.16 0.65 -5.93
CA ALA A 6 8.50 0.78 -7.23
C ALA A 6 8.40 -0.56 -7.96
N LYS A 7 9.51 -1.31 -8.06
CA LYS A 7 9.54 -2.62 -8.72
C LYS A 7 8.71 -3.64 -7.97
N LEU A 8 8.80 -3.70 -6.65
CA LEU A 8 8.05 -4.67 -5.83
C LEU A 8 6.54 -4.42 -5.91
N SER A 9 6.11 -3.16 -5.85
CA SER A 9 4.67 -2.82 -5.90
C SER A 9 4.07 -2.99 -7.30
N CYS A 10 4.73 -2.48 -8.34
CA CYS A 10 4.24 -2.55 -9.72
C CYS A 10 4.36 -3.95 -10.32
N GLY A 11 5.34 -4.74 -9.88
CA GLY A 11 5.54 -6.07 -10.40
C GLY A 11 6.07 -6.09 -11.84
N ALA A 12 5.86 -7.20 -12.55
CA ALA A 12 6.19 -7.37 -13.97
C ALA A 12 5.07 -6.82 -14.87
N TYR A 13 4.65 -5.56 -14.65
CA TYR A 13 3.52 -4.94 -15.35
C TYR A 13 3.77 -4.77 -16.85
N GLU A 14 5.02 -4.79 -17.29
CA GLU A 14 5.43 -4.65 -18.69
C GLU A 14 4.92 -5.79 -19.57
N GLN A 15 4.46 -6.90 -18.98
CA GLN A 15 3.81 -8.01 -19.67
C GLN A 15 2.34 -7.72 -20.02
N HIS A 16 1.80 -6.56 -19.62
CA HIS A 16 0.38 -6.21 -19.75
C HIS A 16 0.19 -4.89 -20.51
N ASP A 17 0.21 -4.96 -21.85
CA ASP A 17 0.13 -3.82 -22.77
C ASP A 17 -0.98 -2.82 -22.44
N ASN A 18 -2.17 -3.30 -22.05
CA ASN A 18 -3.33 -2.45 -21.78
C ASN A 18 -3.12 -1.50 -20.59
N CYS A 19 -2.27 -1.87 -19.63
CA CYS A 19 -2.03 -1.10 -18.42
C CYS A 19 -0.63 -0.48 -18.36
N ILE A 20 0.22 -0.70 -19.36
CA ILE A 20 1.65 -0.37 -19.31
C ILE A 20 1.90 1.13 -19.09
N GLU A 21 1.15 2.00 -19.76
CA GLU A 21 1.26 3.46 -19.63
C GLU A 21 0.96 3.91 -18.18
N ILE A 22 -0.12 3.38 -17.61
CA ILE A 22 -0.57 3.72 -16.26
C ILE A 22 0.45 3.25 -15.22
N PHE A 23 0.89 1.99 -15.31
CA PHE A 23 1.87 1.45 -14.37
C PHE A 23 3.26 2.08 -14.55
N THR A 24 3.65 2.47 -15.76
CA THR A 24 4.88 3.25 -15.97
C THR A 24 4.81 4.59 -15.24
N ASN A 25 3.68 5.27 -15.28
CA ASN A 25 3.49 6.51 -14.54
C ASN A 25 3.55 6.29 -13.02
N LEU A 26 2.81 5.30 -12.51
CA LEU A 26 2.84 4.95 -11.08
C LEU A 26 4.25 4.56 -10.62
N TYR A 27 4.95 3.75 -11.41
CA TYR A 27 6.33 3.33 -11.18
C TYR A 27 7.27 4.53 -11.02
N ASN A 28 7.21 5.49 -11.95
CA ASN A 28 8.04 6.70 -11.91
C ASN A 28 7.71 7.59 -10.71
N VAL A 29 6.43 7.73 -10.36
CA VAL A 29 6.00 8.49 -9.18
C VAL A 29 6.52 7.83 -7.90
N ILE A 30 6.41 6.51 -7.79
CA ILE A 30 6.93 5.76 -6.63
C ILE A 30 8.45 5.88 -6.54
N CYS A 31 9.19 5.73 -7.66
CA CYS A 31 10.64 5.92 -7.67
C CYS A 31 11.04 7.31 -7.16
N ASN A 32 10.33 8.36 -7.59
CA ASN A 32 10.60 9.72 -7.12
C ASN A 32 10.41 9.84 -5.61
N PHE A 33 9.27 9.41 -5.06
CA PHE A 33 9.05 9.49 -3.61
C PHE A 33 9.98 8.57 -2.81
N GLU A 34 10.34 7.41 -3.36
CA GLU A 34 11.33 6.50 -2.78
C GLU A 34 12.71 7.18 -2.65
N ASP A 35 13.21 7.83 -3.71
CA ASP A 35 14.44 8.61 -3.65
C ASP A 35 14.32 9.80 -2.67
N ARG A 36 13.19 10.53 -2.67
CA ARG A 36 12.99 11.68 -1.75
C ARG A 36 12.96 11.28 -0.29
N ILE A 37 12.41 10.11 0.03
CA ILE A 37 12.40 9.58 1.39
C ILE A 37 13.82 9.19 1.82
N LEU A 38 14.63 8.64 0.91
CA LEU A 38 16.03 8.29 1.16
C LEU A 38 16.95 9.47 1.41
N GLU A 39 16.68 10.62 0.78
CA GLU A 39 17.45 11.84 1.02
C GLU A 39 17.02 12.57 2.30
N LEU A 40 15.82 12.30 2.82
CA LEU A 40 15.23 13.01 3.95
C LEU A 40 16.12 13.10 5.21
N PRO A 41 16.90 12.07 5.61
CA PRO A 41 17.82 12.17 6.76
C PRO A 41 18.95 13.19 6.60
N HIS A 42 19.26 13.56 5.35
CA HIS A 42 20.31 14.51 5.01
C HIS A 42 19.80 15.95 4.93
N GLU A 43 18.49 16.15 5.08
CA GLU A 43 17.84 17.46 5.05
C GLU A 43 17.81 18.12 6.44
N ASP A 44 17.54 19.42 6.45
CA ASP A 44 17.32 20.18 7.68
C ASP A 44 15.99 19.83 8.37
N ASP A 45 15.87 20.19 9.66
CA ASP A 45 14.69 19.88 10.48
C ASP A 45 13.39 20.53 9.99
N GLU A 46 13.49 21.63 9.24
CA GLU A 46 12.32 22.32 8.68
C GLU A 46 11.79 21.55 7.47
N THR A 47 12.68 21.15 6.58
CA THR A 47 12.39 20.37 5.37
C THR A 47 11.85 18.99 5.73
N ILE A 48 12.47 18.30 6.68
CA ILE A 48 12.00 17.00 7.17
C ILE A 48 10.55 17.10 7.64
N ARG A 49 10.26 18.12 8.44
CA ARG A 49 8.95 18.32 9.02
C ARG A 49 7.88 18.70 8.02
N LEU A 50 8.22 19.55 7.06
CA LEU A 50 7.29 20.05 6.06
C LEU A 50 7.00 18.99 4.99
N LEU A 51 8.05 18.31 4.52
CA LEU A 51 7.96 17.44 3.35
C LEU A 51 7.89 15.95 3.69
N GLY A 52 8.42 15.52 4.84
CA GLY A 52 8.40 14.12 5.25
C GLY A 52 6.99 13.52 5.28
N PRO A 53 6.01 14.12 5.99
CA PRO A 53 4.64 13.63 5.99
C PRO A 53 4.01 13.57 4.59
N PHE A 54 4.33 14.55 3.73
CA PHE A 54 3.87 14.61 2.36
C PHE A 54 4.47 13.46 1.51
N TYR A 55 5.78 13.22 1.61
CA TYR A 55 6.46 12.14 0.89
C TYR A 55 5.95 10.77 1.34
N GLY A 56 5.89 10.51 2.65
CA GLY A 56 5.40 9.25 3.18
C GLY A 56 3.96 8.97 2.78
N ARG A 57 3.08 9.97 2.84
CA ARG A 57 1.68 9.83 2.40
C ARG A 57 1.60 9.53 0.91
N SER A 58 2.33 10.29 0.10
CA SER A 58 2.29 10.15 -1.35
C SER A 58 2.82 8.78 -1.79
N LEU A 59 3.90 8.29 -1.17
CA LEU A 59 4.39 6.94 -1.40
C LEU A 59 3.32 5.90 -1.07
N LEU A 60 2.73 5.99 0.12
CA LEU A 60 1.71 5.06 0.58
C LEU A 60 0.49 5.04 -0.35
N GLU A 61 -0.02 6.20 -0.75
CA GLU A 61 -1.18 6.32 -1.65
C GLU A 61 -0.90 5.70 -3.03
N ASN A 62 0.30 5.93 -3.59
CA ASN A 62 0.67 5.41 -4.90
C ASN A 62 0.94 3.90 -4.88
N VAL A 63 1.56 3.38 -3.82
CA VAL A 63 1.75 1.93 -3.65
C VAL A 63 0.39 1.24 -3.51
N CYS A 64 -0.51 1.72 -2.67
CA CYS A 64 -1.85 1.14 -2.54
C CYS A 64 -2.65 1.24 -3.84
N THR A 65 -2.55 2.35 -4.57
CA THR A 65 -3.17 2.50 -5.91
C THR A 65 -2.64 1.46 -6.90
N THR A 66 -1.34 1.23 -6.88
CA THR A 66 -0.67 0.23 -7.74
C THR A 66 -1.18 -1.17 -7.42
N ILE A 67 -1.27 -1.53 -6.13
CA ILE A 67 -1.76 -2.85 -5.72
C ILE A 67 -3.26 -3.00 -6.06
N VAL A 68 -4.09 -1.96 -5.89
CA VAL A 68 -5.48 -1.98 -6.38
C VAL A 68 -5.52 -2.26 -7.88
N GLY A 69 -4.71 -1.56 -8.68
CA GLY A 69 -4.65 -1.78 -10.13
C GLY A 69 -4.20 -3.20 -10.50
N ARG A 70 -3.42 -3.87 -9.64
CA ARG A 70 -3.02 -5.26 -9.86
C ARG A 70 -4.12 -6.27 -9.52
N PHE A 71 -4.93 -5.99 -8.50
CA PHE A 71 -6.06 -6.83 -8.09
C PHE A 71 -7.30 -6.61 -8.97
N ASP A 72 -7.57 -5.36 -9.34
CA ASP A 72 -8.69 -4.96 -10.19
C ASP A 72 -8.17 -4.02 -11.31
N PRO A 73 -7.59 -4.58 -12.39
CA PRO A 73 -7.09 -3.79 -13.51
C PRO A 73 -8.18 -2.95 -14.19
N PHE A 74 -9.42 -3.42 -14.19
CA PHE A 74 -10.54 -2.65 -14.72
C PHE A 74 -10.68 -1.32 -13.98
N ARG A 75 -10.55 -1.33 -12.64
CA ARG A 75 -10.67 -0.11 -11.83
C ARG A 75 -9.66 0.96 -12.24
N ILE A 76 -8.39 0.60 -12.45
CA ILE A 76 -7.36 1.58 -12.80
C ILE A 76 -7.46 2.03 -14.26
N LEU A 77 -7.81 1.12 -15.18
CA LEU A 77 -8.08 1.47 -16.58
C LEU A 77 -9.24 2.46 -16.69
N PHE A 78 -10.32 2.23 -15.94
CA PHE A 78 -11.46 3.16 -15.89
C PHE A 78 -11.05 4.56 -15.40
N VAL A 79 -10.19 4.65 -14.38
CA VAL A 79 -9.63 5.94 -13.93
C VAL A 79 -8.88 6.62 -15.07
N GLY A 80 -8.00 5.88 -15.75
CA GLY A 80 -7.20 6.38 -16.87
C GLY A 80 -8.07 6.92 -18.00
N GLU A 81 -9.10 6.17 -18.41
CA GLU A 81 -10.03 6.60 -19.47
C GLU A 81 -10.83 7.85 -19.09
N VAL A 82 -11.26 7.98 -17.83
CA VAL A 82 -11.91 9.20 -17.32
C VAL A 82 -10.95 10.39 -17.36
N GLN A 83 -9.68 10.19 -16.98
CA GLN A 83 -8.66 11.24 -16.97
C GLN A 83 -8.25 11.71 -18.37
N LYS A 84 -8.42 10.87 -19.39
CA LYS A 84 -8.17 11.20 -20.80
C LYS A 84 -9.28 12.02 -21.45
N GLN A 85 -10.45 12.15 -20.82
CA GLN A 85 -11.55 12.93 -21.38
C GLN A 85 -11.30 14.44 -21.26
N ASP A 86 -11.71 15.23 -22.25
CA ASP A 86 -11.64 16.70 -22.22
C ASP A 86 -12.41 17.32 -21.04
N SER A 87 -13.40 16.60 -20.52
CA SER A 87 -14.21 17.00 -19.36
C SER A 87 -13.48 16.82 -18.03
N PHE A 88 -12.32 16.14 -18.02
CA PHE A 88 -11.48 16.00 -16.83
C PHE A 88 -10.81 17.34 -16.49
N GLY A 89 -11.50 18.13 -15.68
CA GLY A 89 -10.98 19.42 -15.20
C GLY A 89 -10.15 19.28 -13.93
N ILE A 90 -9.02 20.01 -13.88
CA ILE A 90 -8.16 20.13 -12.68
C ILE A 90 -8.89 20.82 -11.52
N ALA A 91 -9.95 21.58 -11.81
CA ALA A 91 -10.67 22.41 -10.84
C ALA A 91 -11.52 21.62 -9.82
N SER A 92 -11.78 20.32 -10.04
CA SER A 92 -12.63 19.53 -9.14
C SER A 92 -12.10 18.14 -8.90
N ARG A 93 -12.27 17.63 -7.67
CA ARG A 93 -11.93 16.26 -7.33
C ARG A 93 -12.78 15.29 -8.15
N SER A 94 -12.13 14.47 -8.97
CA SER A 94 -12.82 13.42 -9.71
C SER A 94 -13.38 12.37 -8.75
N LYS A 95 -14.69 12.12 -8.84
CA LYS A 95 -15.36 11.02 -8.12
C LYS A 95 -14.85 9.65 -8.55
N SER A 96 -14.28 9.56 -9.76
CA SER A 96 -13.74 8.34 -10.32
C SER A 96 -12.30 8.06 -9.86
N ALA A 97 -11.60 9.01 -9.23
CA ALA A 97 -10.25 8.78 -8.73
C ALA A 97 -10.21 7.65 -7.68
N ILE A 98 -9.07 7.01 -7.49
CA ILE A 98 -8.88 6.02 -6.42
C ILE A 98 -9.09 6.69 -5.06
N GLN A 99 -9.89 6.06 -4.20
CA GLN A 99 -10.29 6.58 -2.90
C GLN A 99 -9.78 5.71 -1.76
N TRP A 100 -9.28 6.35 -0.70
CA TRP A 100 -8.89 5.65 0.52
C TRP A 100 -10.05 4.89 1.16
N PHE A 101 -11.25 5.48 1.13
CA PHE A 101 -12.48 4.79 1.52
C PHE A 101 -13.28 4.43 0.26
N GLY A 102 -13.47 3.14 0.05
CA GLY A 102 -14.04 2.54 -1.16
C GLY A 102 -13.03 1.58 -1.81
N ASP A 103 -11.90 2.12 -2.30
CA ASP A 103 -10.91 1.34 -3.06
C ASP A 103 -9.82 0.73 -2.17
N ILE A 104 -9.39 1.40 -1.09
CA ILE A 104 -8.39 0.85 -0.15
C ILE A 104 -9.07 0.20 1.06
N TYR A 105 -9.88 0.96 1.79
CA TYR A 105 -10.74 0.44 2.84
C TYR A 105 -12.13 0.21 2.31
N GLU A 106 -12.77 -0.86 2.76
CA GLU A 106 -14.16 -1.09 2.45
C GLU A 106 -15.06 -0.05 3.12
N LYS A 107 -16.00 0.50 2.35
CA LYS A 107 -16.93 1.50 2.85
C LYS A 107 -18.18 0.79 3.37
N GLY A 108 -18.34 0.77 4.69
CA GLY A 108 -19.65 0.60 5.32
C GLY A 108 -20.26 -0.80 5.26
N LEU A 109 -19.50 -1.85 5.59
CA LEU A 109 -20.13 -3.05 6.13
C LEU A 109 -20.34 -2.84 7.64
N GLU A 110 -21.58 -2.92 8.10
CA GLU A 110 -21.82 -3.02 9.53
C GLU A 110 -21.23 -4.34 10.03
N ASN A 111 -20.65 -4.37 11.25
CA ASN A 111 -20.09 -5.60 11.84
C ASN A 111 -21.08 -6.79 11.78
N ALA A 112 -22.39 -6.50 11.75
CA ALA A 112 -23.45 -7.49 11.65
C ALA A 112 -23.59 -8.15 10.26
N GLU A 113 -22.97 -7.63 9.20
CA GLU A 113 -22.99 -8.19 7.83
C GLU A 113 -21.74 -9.06 7.50
N LEU A 114 -20.75 -9.03 8.39
CA LEU A 114 -19.46 -9.72 8.26
C LEU A 114 -19.44 -11.14 8.85
N VAL A 115 -20.53 -11.58 9.47
CA VAL A 115 -20.65 -12.99 9.89
C VAL A 115 -20.69 -13.90 8.64
N PRO A 116 -20.01 -15.07 8.65
CA PRO A 116 -19.87 -15.91 7.45
C PRO A 116 -21.19 -16.21 6.73
N GLU A 117 -22.27 -16.45 7.47
CA GLU A 117 -23.59 -16.76 6.91
C GLU A 117 -24.16 -15.62 6.07
N LYS A 118 -23.85 -14.37 6.42
CA LYS A 118 -24.29 -13.17 5.69
C LYS A 118 -23.27 -12.73 4.65
N MET A 119 -21.98 -12.88 4.92
CA MET A 119 -20.91 -12.55 3.99
C MET A 119 -21.06 -13.34 2.68
N TRP A 120 -21.33 -14.65 2.81
CA TRP A 120 -21.44 -15.62 1.71
C TRP A 120 -22.88 -16.00 1.36
N SER A 121 -23.86 -15.17 1.74
CA SER A 121 -25.26 -15.43 1.41
C SER A 121 -25.49 -15.41 -0.10
N SER A 122 -26.10 -16.45 -0.64
CA SER A 122 -26.49 -16.52 -2.07
C SER A 122 -27.51 -15.46 -2.49
N ASN A 123 -28.20 -14.85 -1.52
CA ASN A 123 -29.17 -13.78 -1.75
C ASN A 123 -28.52 -12.39 -1.75
N LYS A 124 -27.19 -12.29 -1.56
CA LYS A 124 -26.49 -11.02 -1.56
C LYS A 124 -26.36 -10.49 -2.98
N ASP A 125 -26.75 -9.23 -3.16
CA ASP A 125 -26.52 -8.49 -4.39
C ASP A 125 -25.02 -8.30 -4.59
N PHE A 126 -24.51 -8.72 -5.76
CA PHE A 126 -23.09 -8.59 -6.09
C PHE A 126 -22.61 -7.14 -6.10
N GLY A 127 -23.50 -6.17 -6.42
CA GLY A 127 -23.17 -4.74 -6.33
C GLY A 127 -22.84 -4.26 -4.91
N LYS A 128 -23.18 -5.05 -3.88
CA LYS A 128 -22.88 -4.80 -2.47
C LYS A 128 -21.68 -5.58 -1.94
N VAL A 129 -21.04 -6.40 -2.79
CA VAL A 129 -19.79 -7.09 -2.44
C VAL A 129 -18.67 -6.06 -2.58
N GLY A 130 -18.11 -5.59 -1.47
CA GLY A 130 -17.06 -4.60 -1.53
C GLY A 130 -15.73 -5.18 -2.01
N ARG A 131 -14.95 -4.29 -2.63
CA ARG A 131 -13.68 -4.61 -3.29
C ARG A 131 -12.55 -3.73 -2.78
N GLY A 132 -12.69 -3.22 -1.56
CA GLY A 132 -11.61 -2.47 -0.93
C GLY A 132 -10.38 -3.37 -0.80
N LEU A 133 -9.20 -2.84 -1.12
CA LEU A 133 -7.93 -3.57 -1.07
C LEU A 133 -7.78 -4.32 0.25
N LEU A 134 -7.98 -3.62 1.36
CA LEU A 134 -7.94 -4.17 2.72
C LEU A 134 -9.36 -4.39 3.26
N GLY A 135 -10.34 -4.64 2.40
CA GLY A 135 -11.71 -5.00 2.76
C GLY A 135 -11.83 -6.45 3.23
N ASP A 136 -13.00 -6.82 3.75
CA ASP A 136 -13.20 -8.13 4.36
C ASP A 136 -13.27 -9.23 3.29
N TYR A 137 -13.90 -8.97 2.15
CA TYR A 137 -13.93 -9.89 1.00
C TYR A 137 -12.54 -10.17 0.42
N TYR A 138 -11.76 -9.12 0.15
CA TYR A 138 -10.38 -9.29 -0.32
C TYR A 138 -9.51 -9.92 0.75
N GLY A 139 -9.81 -9.64 2.02
CA GLY A 139 -9.17 -10.26 3.17
C GLY A 139 -9.27 -11.78 3.15
N GLU A 140 -10.48 -12.31 3.04
CA GLU A 140 -10.72 -13.76 3.02
C GLU A 140 -10.31 -14.43 1.70
N LEU A 141 -10.57 -13.78 0.55
CA LEU A 141 -10.35 -14.41 -0.76
C LEU A 141 -8.90 -14.32 -1.25
N TYR A 142 -8.16 -13.29 -0.86
CA TYR A 142 -6.84 -13.01 -1.43
C TYR A 142 -5.76 -12.92 -0.36
N TRP A 143 -5.89 -12.01 0.61
CA TRP A 143 -4.81 -11.73 1.55
C TRP A 143 -4.53 -12.89 2.50
N ARG A 144 -5.56 -13.48 3.10
CA ARG A 144 -5.39 -14.60 4.02
C ARG A 144 -4.78 -15.82 3.31
N PRO A 145 -5.27 -16.27 2.14
CA PRO A 145 -4.62 -17.33 1.38
C PRO A 145 -3.17 -17.02 0.99
N ALA A 146 -2.87 -15.79 0.57
CA ALA A 146 -1.52 -15.36 0.24
C ALA A 146 -0.58 -15.38 1.45
N PHE A 147 -1.08 -14.94 2.60
CA PHE A 147 -0.33 -14.94 3.86
C PHE A 147 -0.07 -16.36 4.37
N VAL A 148 -1.07 -17.25 4.33
CA VAL A 148 -0.88 -18.69 4.63
C VAL A 148 0.15 -19.29 3.67
N SER A 149 0.08 -18.99 2.37
CA SER A 149 1.06 -19.47 1.40
C SER A 149 2.49 -18.94 1.64
N LEU A 150 2.65 -17.79 2.29
CA LEU A 150 3.95 -17.31 2.73
C LEU A 150 4.44 -18.10 3.95
N LEU A 151 3.55 -18.35 4.92
CA LEU A 151 3.88 -19.09 6.14
C LEU A 151 4.23 -20.56 5.88
N ASP A 152 3.60 -21.16 4.87
CA ASP A 152 3.80 -22.56 4.48
C ASP A 152 4.88 -22.74 3.38
N ASP A 153 5.63 -21.68 3.03
CA ASP A 153 6.58 -21.73 1.90
C ASP A 153 7.76 -22.66 2.18
N THR A 154 7.92 -23.68 1.33
CA THR A 154 8.95 -24.71 1.46
C THR A 154 10.36 -24.22 1.17
N ASN A 155 10.53 -23.05 0.55
CA ASN A 155 11.84 -22.43 0.33
C ASN A 155 12.36 -21.68 1.58
N ASP A 156 11.58 -21.70 2.68
CA ASP A 156 11.91 -21.08 3.96
C ASP A 156 12.28 -19.60 3.87
N TYR A 157 11.58 -18.84 3.01
CA TYR A 157 11.79 -17.40 2.89
C TYR A 157 11.57 -16.64 4.19
N ILE A 158 10.74 -17.17 5.10
CA ILE A 158 10.49 -16.56 6.41
C ILE A 158 11.64 -16.82 7.41
N GLY A 159 12.55 -17.74 7.14
CA GLY A 159 13.83 -17.84 7.85
C GLY A 159 14.79 -16.67 7.62
N LYS A 160 14.45 -15.74 6.71
CA LYS A 160 15.26 -14.55 6.42
C LYS A 160 15.09 -13.45 7.49
N PRO A 161 16.11 -12.57 7.68
CA PRO A 161 16.18 -11.62 8.80
C PRO A 161 14.99 -10.68 8.96
N TYR A 162 14.27 -10.38 7.87
CA TYR A 162 13.19 -9.40 7.86
C TYR A 162 11.79 -10.01 7.70
N LEU A 163 11.70 -11.31 7.44
CA LEU A 163 10.43 -12.04 7.38
C LEU A 163 10.21 -12.93 8.61
N SER A 164 11.04 -12.76 9.64
CA SER A 164 11.17 -13.63 10.81
C SER A 164 10.04 -13.45 11.84
N ASP A 165 10.32 -13.78 13.10
CA ASP A 165 9.37 -14.08 14.18
C ASP A 165 8.14 -13.15 14.30
N GLU A 166 8.26 -11.85 14.02
CA GLU A 166 7.13 -10.92 14.06
C GLU A 166 6.01 -11.32 13.08
N ILE A 167 6.35 -11.63 11.82
CA ILE A 167 5.35 -12.07 10.83
C ILE A 167 4.78 -13.44 11.19
N ARG A 168 5.61 -14.37 11.69
CA ARG A 168 5.16 -15.69 12.17
C ARG A 168 4.21 -15.58 13.36
N SER A 169 4.34 -14.54 14.18
CA SER A 169 3.51 -14.35 15.36
C SER A 169 2.08 -13.88 15.03
N ILE A 170 1.84 -13.40 13.81
CA ILE A 170 0.52 -12.92 13.38
C ILE A 170 -0.33 -14.13 12.95
N PRO A 171 -1.46 -14.42 13.65
CA PRO A 171 -2.39 -15.43 13.18
C PRO A 171 -2.99 -15.00 11.83
N PRO A 172 -3.13 -15.90 10.83
CA PRO A 172 -3.60 -15.54 9.49
C PRO A 172 -4.94 -14.80 9.47
N GLU A 173 -5.86 -15.13 10.37
CA GLU A 173 -7.15 -14.47 10.55
C GLU A 173 -7.04 -13.01 11.04
N HIS A 174 -5.93 -12.65 11.65
CA HIS A 174 -5.67 -11.30 12.16
C HIS A 174 -4.88 -10.43 11.19
N PHE A 175 -4.23 -11.01 10.18
CA PHE A 175 -3.35 -10.30 9.26
C PHE A 175 -4.01 -9.06 8.65
N VAL A 176 -5.18 -9.22 8.03
CA VAL A 176 -5.88 -8.13 7.33
C VAL A 176 -6.30 -7.04 8.31
N LYS A 177 -6.85 -7.43 9.47
CA LYS A 177 -7.30 -6.49 10.50
C LYS A 177 -6.12 -5.67 11.05
N GLN A 178 -5.03 -6.33 11.43
CA GLN A 178 -3.83 -5.67 11.96
C GLN A 178 -3.22 -4.73 10.91
N THR A 179 -3.09 -5.19 9.67
CA THR A 179 -2.56 -4.38 8.55
C THR A 179 -3.44 -3.16 8.27
N ARG A 180 -4.77 -3.34 8.26
CA ARG A 180 -5.75 -2.26 8.09
C ARG A 180 -5.64 -1.22 9.20
N GLU A 181 -5.58 -1.64 10.46
CA GLU A 181 -5.44 -0.74 11.61
C GLU A 181 -4.10 0.02 11.60
N GLY A 182 -3.01 -0.67 11.29
CA GLY A 182 -1.67 -0.08 11.18
C GLY A 182 -1.61 0.98 10.09
N LEU A 183 -2.01 0.64 8.88
CA LEU A 183 -2.06 1.59 7.76
C LEU A 183 -3.00 2.76 7.99
N SER A 184 -4.15 2.54 8.65
CA SER A 184 -5.11 3.61 8.94
C SER A 184 -4.52 4.62 9.91
N LYS A 185 -3.85 4.13 10.97
CA LYS A 185 -3.12 4.98 11.91
C LYS A 185 -2.01 5.76 11.20
N LEU A 186 -1.23 5.09 10.35
CA LEU A 186 -0.12 5.69 9.62
C LEU A 186 -0.60 6.78 8.65
N TYR A 187 -1.59 6.47 7.81
CA TYR A 187 -2.22 7.42 6.89
C TYR A 187 -2.80 8.63 7.64
N SER A 188 -3.47 8.41 8.77
CA SER A 188 -4.03 9.49 9.59
C SER A 188 -2.93 10.39 10.18
N LYS A 189 -1.85 9.81 10.71
CA LYS A 189 -0.71 10.58 11.23
C LYS A 189 -0.08 11.44 10.14
N LEU A 190 0.22 10.86 8.97
CA LEU A 190 0.83 11.58 7.85
C LEU A 190 -0.09 12.69 7.32
N SER A 191 -1.40 12.43 7.25
CA SER A 191 -2.40 13.40 6.78
C SER A 191 -2.42 14.68 7.63
N LYS A 192 -2.20 14.58 8.94
CA LYS A 192 -2.10 15.75 9.84
C LYS A 192 -0.88 16.63 9.56
N GLY A 193 0.18 16.07 8.99
CA GLY A 193 1.37 16.81 8.56
C GLY A 193 1.23 17.45 7.19
N VAL A 194 0.22 17.05 6.40
CA VAL A 194 -0.06 17.59 5.06
C VAL A 194 -1.18 18.62 5.08
N HIS A 195 -2.20 18.39 5.90
CA HIS A 195 -3.34 19.30 6.00
C HIS A 195 -3.03 20.45 6.96
N SER A 196 -3.46 21.65 6.58
CA SER A 196 -3.37 22.86 7.40
C SER A 196 -4.31 22.86 8.63
N GLU A 197 -4.73 21.68 9.09
CA GLU A 197 -5.55 21.48 10.29
C GLU A 197 -4.72 21.50 11.58
N LEU A 198 -3.39 21.33 11.47
CA LEU A 198 -2.49 21.40 12.61
C LEU A 198 -2.25 22.87 13.00
N VAL A 199 -3.01 23.35 13.98
CA VAL A 199 -2.89 24.72 14.52
C VAL A 199 -1.90 24.84 15.68
N ILE A 200 -1.26 23.73 16.06
CA ILE A 200 -0.17 23.69 17.04
C ILE A 200 1.19 23.68 16.35
N ARG A 201 2.23 24.04 17.10
CA ARG A 201 3.63 24.00 16.65
C ARG A 201 3.96 22.63 16.07
N SER A 202 4.23 22.58 14.77
CA SER A 202 4.55 21.34 14.05
C SER A 202 5.83 20.71 14.60
N GLU A 203 6.73 21.52 15.17
CA GLU A 203 7.93 21.09 15.90
C GLU A 203 7.64 20.05 16.99
N LEU A 204 6.47 20.14 17.64
CA LEU A 204 6.09 19.30 18.78
C LEU A 204 5.50 17.96 18.38
N VAL A 205 5.12 17.80 17.10
CA VAL A 205 4.41 16.63 16.59
C VAL A 205 5.22 15.89 15.53
N PHE A 206 6.02 16.63 14.77
CA PHE A 206 6.81 16.13 13.64
C PHE A 206 8.27 16.57 13.78
N ASP A 207 8.88 16.22 14.92
CA ASP A 207 10.34 16.31 15.05
C ASP A 207 11.03 15.28 14.13
N ARG A 208 12.34 15.47 13.89
CA ARG A 208 13.12 14.59 13.00
C ARG A 208 12.97 13.10 13.37
N PRO A 209 13.17 12.67 14.63
CA PRO A 209 13.02 11.26 15.00
C PRO A 209 11.63 10.70 14.66
N THR A 210 10.57 11.46 14.95
CA THR A 210 9.20 11.03 14.66
C THR A 210 8.97 10.89 13.16
N VAL A 211 9.41 11.84 12.35
CA VAL A 211 9.21 11.79 10.89
C VAL A 211 10.01 10.65 10.27
N LEU A 212 11.27 10.44 10.67
CA LEU A 212 12.09 9.35 10.17
C LEU A 212 11.52 7.98 10.54
N LEU A 213 11.01 7.82 11.76
CA LEU A 213 10.28 6.62 12.17
C LEU A 213 9.03 6.40 11.29
N LEU A 214 8.25 7.44 11.02
CA LEU A 214 7.08 7.34 10.13
C LEU A 214 7.48 6.93 8.71
N MET A 215 8.62 7.40 8.19
CA MET A 215 9.12 6.98 6.88
C MET A 215 9.50 5.50 6.87
N SER A 216 10.16 5.04 7.94
CA SER A 216 10.45 3.62 8.14
C SER A 216 9.17 2.79 8.13
N GLU A 217 8.18 3.15 8.93
CA GLU A 217 6.87 2.47 8.97
C GLU A 217 6.19 2.44 7.59
N VAL A 218 6.20 3.55 6.84
CA VAL A 218 5.65 3.60 5.46
C VAL A 218 6.35 2.59 4.56
N MET A 219 7.68 2.59 4.54
CA MET A 219 8.44 1.69 3.68
C MET A 219 8.16 0.22 4.01
N GLN A 220 8.08 -0.12 5.30
CA GLN A 220 7.80 -1.49 5.75
C GLN A 220 6.40 -1.96 5.35
N TYR A 221 5.36 -1.14 5.57
CA TYR A 221 3.99 -1.49 5.14
C TYR A 221 3.86 -1.60 3.62
N CYS A 222 4.47 -0.66 2.88
CA CYS A 222 4.50 -0.71 1.42
C CYS A 222 5.20 -1.98 0.93
N ALA A 223 6.33 -2.36 1.55
CA ALA A 223 7.07 -3.56 1.19
C ALA A 223 6.27 -4.83 1.49
N LEU A 224 5.69 -4.96 2.69
CA LEU A 224 4.94 -6.15 3.11
C LEU A 224 3.73 -6.41 2.21
N LEU A 225 2.91 -5.38 1.96
CA LEU A 225 1.74 -5.51 1.08
C LEU A 225 2.14 -5.84 -0.35
N SER A 226 3.19 -5.19 -0.85
CA SER A 226 3.68 -5.44 -2.20
C SER A 226 4.25 -6.85 -2.34
N LEU A 227 5.01 -7.34 -1.35
CA LEU A 227 5.50 -8.72 -1.32
C LEU A 227 4.34 -9.72 -1.36
N LEU A 228 3.38 -9.59 -0.45
CA LEU A 228 2.25 -10.52 -0.35
C LEU A 228 1.35 -10.50 -1.58
N SER A 229 1.25 -9.35 -2.28
CA SER A 229 0.48 -9.27 -3.52
C SER A 229 0.98 -10.26 -4.59
N HIS A 230 2.28 -10.61 -4.60
CA HIS A 230 2.85 -11.59 -5.53
C HIS A 230 2.45 -13.03 -5.23
N LYS A 231 1.94 -13.32 -4.02
CA LYS A 231 1.35 -14.62 -3.67
C LYS A 231 -0.14 -14.73 -4.08
N VAL A 232 -0.78 -13.63 -4.48
CA VAL A 232 -2.16 -13.63 -4.95
C VAL A 232 -2.20 -13.99 -6.43
N LYS A 233 -2.62 -15.23 -6.72
CA LYS A 233 -2.58 -15.84 -8.06
C LYS A 233 -3.41 -15.13 -9.13
N THR A 234 -4.41 -14.35 -8.74
CA THR A 234 -5.31 -13.64 -9.67
C THR A 234 -4.83 -12.22 -10.01
N THR A 235 -3.76 -11.74 -9.37
CA THR A 235 -3.23 -10.40 -9.67
C THR A 235 -2.45 -10.39 -10.97
N ILE A 236 -2.45 -9.26 -11.66
CA ILE A 236 -1.56 -9.04 -12.78
C ILE A 236 -0.17 -8.59 -12.31
N GLY A 237 0.84 -8.77 -13.18
CA GLY A 237 2.21 -8.33 -12.93
C GLY A 237 2.88 -9.04 -11.75
N ALA A 238 2.44 -10.23 -11.34
CA ALA A 238 3.20 -11.00 -10.35
C ALA A 238 4.62 -11.30 -10.88
N MET A 239 5.63 -11.09 -10.06
CA MET A 239 7.01 -11.49 -10.36
C MET A 239 7.37 -12.79 -9.65
N GLU A 240 8.51 -13.38 -10.02
CA GLU A 240 9.08 -14.52 -9.29
C GLU A 240 9.25 -14.16 -7.81
N PHE A 241 8.71 -15.02 -6.93
CA PHE A 241 8.60 -14.67 -5.52
C PHE A 241 9.97 -14.51 -4.86
N GLU A 242 10.99 -15.25 -5.30
CA GLU A 242 12.36 -15.08 -4.83
C GLU A 242 12.88 -13.65 -5.07
N ASP A 243 12.60 -13.08 -6.25
CA ASP A 243 13.01 -11.72 -6.60
C ASP A 243 12.20 -10.68 -5.84
N ALA A 244 10.92 -10.95 -5.58
CA ALA A 244 10.09 -10.13 -4.70
C ALA A 244 10.68 -10.09 -3.28
N VAL A 245 11.11 -11.24 -2.74
CA VAL A 245 11.76 -11.33 -1.42
C VAL A 245 13.09 -10.57 -1.40
N LYS A 246 13.94 -10.68 -2.43
CA LYS A 246 15.20 -9.90 -2.50
C LYS A 246 14.96 -8.39 -2.42
N ARG A 247 13.93 -7.90 -3.10
CA ARG A 247 13.54 -6.48 -3.05
C ARG A 247 13.00 -6.10 -1.67
N TYR A 248 12.14 -6.95 -1.11
CA TYR A 248 11.64 -6.76 0.25
C TYR A 248 12.79 -6.61 1.25
N ASP A 249 13.75 -7.56 1.25
CA ASP A 249 14.93 -7.52 2.13
C ASP A 249 15.71 -6.20 1.98
N SER A 250 15.92 -5.72 0.74
CA SER A 250 16.64 -4.46 0.51
C SER A 250 15.89 -3.22 1.01
N ILE A 251 14.55 -3.21 0.93
CA ILE A 251 13.71 -2.14 1.47
C ILE A 251 13.79 -2.14 2.99
N MET A 252 13.70 -3.32 3.62
CA MET A 252 13.75 -3.47 5.08
C MET A 252 15.09 -3.01 5.64
N GLU A 253 16.20 -3.46 5.08
CA GLU A 253 17.56 -3.04 5.47
C GLU A 253 17.74 -1.51 5.42
N ARG A 254 17.12 -0.85 4.44
CA ARG A 254 17.17 0.61 4.34
C ARG A 254 16.22 1.30 5.31
N SER A 255 15.05 0.72 5.55
CA SER A 255 14.07 1.26 6.49
C SER A 255 14.61 1.32 7.93
N GLU A 256 15.46 0.37 8.32
CA GLU A 256 16.09 0.35 9.64
C GLU A 256 17.07 1.50 9.85
N ARG A 257 17.65 2.04 8.78
CA ARG A 257 18.60 3.17 8.87
C ARG A 257 17.94 4.47 9.34
N TYR A 258 16.60 4.54 9.33
CA TYR A 258 15.83 5.64 9.89
C TYR A 258 15.43 5.44 11.36
N GLY A 259 15.61 4.23 11.90
CA GLY A 259 15.15 3.81 13.24
C GLY A 259 16.27 3.67 14.28
N GLY A 260 17.48 4.16 14.00
CA GLY A 260 18.65 4.12 14.90
C GLY A 260 19.00 5.47 15.50
#